data_AF-A0A955R612-F1
#
_entry.id   AF-A0A955R612-F1
#
_cell.length_a   1.000
_cell.length_b   1.000
_cell.length_c   1.000
_cell.angle_alpha   90.00
_cell.angle_beta   90.00
_cell.angle_gamma   90.00
#
_symmetry.space_group_name_H-M   'P 1'
#
loop_
_entity.id
_entity.type
_entity.pdbx_description
1 polymer ?
#
loop_
_entity_poly.entity_id
_entity_poly.type
_entity_poly.pdbx_seq_one_letter_code
_entity_poly.pdbx_strand_id
1 'polypeptide(L)'
;MDLALHGLLVRVEGEPASVERAVEILTHFGAERASGAHPQLSLSFDLDAAPSPAGDVTAHHLDLTITRDDHGLWLSSAAAVAWIDVDGTRSRTWVSGGGVVPIPVFTAVLFHQLRLRGGYAVHAACVARGDAGALVVGPSGSGKSTLTLALARAGLELVSDDSVLLAAEAGHVYALALRRGIHLDPADHPDRTFVPCPLLEGTKQQLVVEGIGRRAACDPVLVLVPELSGEPRTTFEALAPIDVCWTLCAESRLGELDHRDAGRHLAVLGALMGQVQVFRARLGTDVLTDPVSVASAVSDLLRATRSARHAPERPEGLGPRAAPSPPGPPYATLPDGAAILLHPADLTPIALDAQGARVWEALADGVDAAVDTLTAESGAPRAEVEEAVRAFADELHEAGIVRGSP
;
A
#
# COMPACT_ATOMS: atom_id res chain seq x y z
N MET A 1 1.38 -6.38 -27.09
CA MET A 1 2.07 -5.09 -26.93
C MET A 1 2.95 -5.19 -25.70
N ASP A 2 4.19 -4.75 -25.82
CA ASP A 2 5.18 -4.83 -24.73
C ASP A 2 5.41 -3.43 -24.14
N LEU A 3 5.37 -3.35 -22.81
CA LEU A 3 5.45 -2.13 -22.01
C LEU A 3 6.44 -2.33 -20.86
N ALA A 4 7.07 -1.27 -20.38
CA ALA A 4 7.89 -1.25 -19.18
C ALA A 4 7.16 -0.48 -18.07
N LEU A 5 6.91 -1.13 -16.94
CA LEU A 5 6.32 -0.52 -15.75
C LEU A 5 7.17 -0.87 -14.53
N HIS A 6 7.77 0.14 -13.89
CA HIS A 6 8.64 -0.05 -12.71
C HIS A 6 9.75 -1.10 -12.91
N GLY A 7 10.38 -1.11 -14.09
CA GLY A 7 11.44 -2.06 -14.46
C GLY A 7 10.94 -3.46 -14.87
N LEU A 8 9.64 -3.71 -14.83
CA LEU A 8 9.04 -4.95 -15.31
C LEU A 8 8.65 -4.82 -16.79
N LEU A 9 9.04 -5.80 -17.61
CA LEU A 9 8.47 -5.96 -18.95
C LEU A 9 7.08 -6.62 -18.82
N VAL A 10 6.06 -5.90 -19.25
CA VAL A 10 4.66 -6.29 -19.25
C VAL A 10 4.22 -6.55 -20.68
N ARG A 11 3.80 -7.78 -20.96
CA ARG A 11 3.19 -8.17 -22.23
C ARG A 11 1.68 -8.16 -22.11
N VAL A 12 1.03 -7.47 -23.03
CA VAL A 12 -0.44 -7.39 -23.12
C VAL A 12 -0.90 -7.95 -24.45
N GLU A 13 -1.79 -8.94 -24.45
CA GLU A 13 -2.25 -9.62 -25.66
C GLU A 13 -3.71 -10.07 -25.58
N GLY A 14 -4.28 -10.50 -26.71
CA GLY A 14 -5.66 -10.97 -26.80
C GLY A 14 -6.59 -10.02 -27.56
N GLU A 15 -7.83 -9.93 -27.11
CA GLU A 15 -8.89 -9.13 -27.72
C GLU A 15 -8.49 -7.65 -27.89
N PRO A 16 -8.56 -7.08 -29.11
CA PRO A 16 -8.00 -5.75 -29.41
C PRO A 16 -8.51 -4.60 -28.54
N ALA A 17 -9.80 -4.51 -28.24
CA ALA A 17 -10.36 -3.40 -27.47
C ALA A 17 -9.92 -3.45 -25.99
N SER A 18 -9.80 -4.66 -25.43
CA SER A 18 -9.28 -4.91 -24.09
C SER A 18 -7.78 -4.66 -24.00
N VAL A 19 -7.02 -5.01 -25.06
CA VAL A 19 -5.60 -4.64 -25.17
C VAL A 19 -5.43 -3.11 -25.21
N GLU A 20 -6.22 -2.40 -26.01
CA GLU A 20 -6.17 -0.94 -26.09
C GLU A 20 -6.47 -0.30 -24.72
N ARG A 21 -7.54 -0.74 -24.04
CA ARG A 21 -7.89 -0.27 -22.70
C ARG A 21 -6.78 -0.57 -21.69
N ALA A 22 -6.23 -1.79 -21.69
CA ALA A 22 -5.15 -2.14 -20.78
C ALA A 22 -3.90 -1.26 -20.99
N VAL A 23 -3.56 -0.97 -22.25
CA VAL A 23 -2.44 -0.08 -22.60
C VAL A 23 -2.72 1.35 -22.14
N GLU A 24 -3.94 1.86 -22.32
CA GLU A 24 -4.36 3.18 -21.82
C GLU A 24 -4.15 3.29 -20.30
N ILE A 25 -4.61 2.28 -19.55
CA ILE A 25 -4.48 2.21 -18.09
C ILE A 25 -3.01 2.13 -17.66
N LEU A 26 -2.23 1.25 -18.27
CA LEU A 26 -0.81 1.11 -17.97
C LEU A 26 -0.04 2.40 -18.27
N THR A 27 -0.38 3.08 -19.36
CA THR A 27 0.22 4.38 -19.71
C THR A 27 -0.11 5.44 -18.67
N HIS A 28 -1.34 5.44 -18.13
CA HIS A 28 -1.69 6.31 -17.00
C HIS A 28 -0.86 5.98 -15.74
N PHE A 29 -0.54 4.71 -15.52
CA PHE A 29 0.40 4.30 -14.49
C PHE A 29 1.89 4.57 -14.83
N GLY A 30 2.14 5.24 -15.95
CA GLY A 30 3.48 5.63 -16.36
C GLY A 30 4.26 4.52 -17.06
N ALA A 31 3.58 3.50 -17.59
CA ALA A 31 4.22 2.50 -18.42
C ALA A 31 4.65 3.10 -19.76
N GLU A 32 5.83 2.69 -20.23
CA GLU A 32 6.42 3.17 -21.48
C GLU A 32 6.57 2.02 -22.46
N ARG A 33 6.59 2.30 -23.78
CA ARG A 33 6.83 1.24 -24.77
C ARG A 33 8.21 0.62 -24.55
N ALA A 34 8.26 -0.70 -24.57
CA ALA A 34 9.49 -1.47 -24.43
C ALA A 34 9.49 -2.66 -25.38
N SER A 35 10.66 -3.29 -25.50
CA SER A 35 10.84 -4.52 -26.28
C SER A 35 11.72 -5.49 -25.50
N GLY A 36 11.31 -6.75 -25.40
CA GLY A 36 12.13 -7.79 -24.79
C GLY A 36 11.54 -9.18 -25.01
N ALA A 37 12.40 -10.19 -24.92
CA ALA A 37 11.98 -11.57 -25.19
C ALA A 37 11.21 -12.20 -24.02
N HIS A 38 11.52 -11.80 -22.79
CA HIS A 38 11.05 -12.47 -21.57
C HIS A 38 10.25 -11.49 -20.69
N PRO A 39 8.91 -11.42 -20.85
CA PRO A 39 8.08 -10.57 -20.01
C PRO A 39 8.02 -11.13 -18.58
N GLN A 40 8.19 -10.25 -17.57
CA GLN A 40 8.00 -10.60 -16.17
C GLN A 40 6.51 -10.75 -15.81
N LEU A 41 5.64 -10.02 -16.54
CA LEU A 41 4.19 -10.05 -16.41
C LEU A 41 3.55 -10.24 -17.80
N SER A 42 2.59 -11.14 -17.92
CA SER A 42 1.79 -11.36 -19.13
C SER A 42 0.31 -11.25 -18.79
N LEU A 43 -0.39 -10.39 -19.52
CA LEU A 43 -1.81 -10.09 -19.36
C LEU A 43 -2.51 -10.47 -20.67
N SER A 44 -3.34 -11.52 -20.65
CA SER A 44 -4.10 -11.97 -21.83
C SER A 44 -5.61 -11.76 -21.68
N PHE A 45 -6.27 -11.31 -22.74
CA PHE A 45 -7.72 -11.09 -22.79
C PHE A 45 -8.40 -12.03 -23.79
N ASP A 46 -9.28 -12.88 -23.29
CA ASP A 46 -9.95 -13.90 -24.08
C ASP A 46 -11.44 -13.56 -24.31
N LEU A 47 -11.94 -13.93 -25.50
CA LEU A 47 -13.35 -13.81 -25.89
C LEU A 47 -14.17 -15.08 -25.63
N ASP A 48 -13.49 -16.18 -25.29
CA ASP A 48 -14.14 -17.46 -25.07
C ASP A 48 -14.97 -17.46 -23.78
N ALA A 49 -15.78 -18.52 -23.61
CA ALA A 49 -16.53 -18.69 -22.37
C ALA A 49 -15.58 -18.77 -21.18
N ALA A 50 -15.86 -17.93 -20.16
CA ALA A 50 -15.12 -17.96 -18.92
C ALA A 50 -15.24 -19.33 -18.24
N PRO A 51 -14.14 -19.90 -17.71
CA PRO A 51 -14.24 -21.05 -16.84
C PRO A 51 -14.97 -20.67 -15.54
N SER A 52 -15.54 -21.67 -14.88
CA SER A 52 -16.10 -21.46 -13.54
C SER A 52 -14.95 -21.28 -12.54
N PRO A 53 -14.92 -20.17 -11.78
CA PRO A 53 -13.95 -20.01 -10.69
C PRO A 53 -14.06 -21.19 -9.73
N ALA A 54 -12.91 -21.72 -9.33
CA ALA A 54 -12.81 -22.81 -8.36
C ALA A 54 -12.13 -22.31 -7.08
N GLY A 55 -12.23 -23.12 -6.02
CA GLY A 55 -11.57 -22.88 -4.75
C GLY A 55 -12.41 -22.08 -3.74
N ASP A 56 -11.78 -21.81 -2.61
CA ASP A 56 -12.42 -21.15 -1.47
C ASP A 56 -12.42 -19.63 -1.67
N VAL A 57 -13.48 -18.96 -1.23
CA VAL A 57 -13.54 -17.50 -1.18
C VAL A 57 -12.54 -17.02 -0.14
N THR A 58 -11.57 -16.22 -0.57
CA THR A 58 -10.52 -15.68 0.31
C THR A 58 -10.74 -14.21 0.65
N ALA A 59 -11.41 -13.44 -0.20
CA ALA A 59 -11.65 -12.02 0.01
C ALA A 59 -12.73 -11.46 -0.93
N HIS A 60 -13.17 -10.24 -0.62
CA HIS A 60 -13.99 -9.40 -1.50
C HIS A 60 -13.31 -8.03 -1.71
N HIS A 61 -13.33 -7.52 -2.94
CA HIS A 61 -12.82 -6.20 -3.30
C HIS A 61 -13.82 -5.51 -4.22
N LEU A 62 -14.50 -4.48 -3.72
CA LEU A 62 -15.61 -3.83 -4.45
C LEU A 62 -16.68 -4.86 -4.87
N ASP A 63 -16.93 -5.04 -6.17
CA ASP A 63 -17.84 -6.03 -6.75
C ASP A 63 -17.15 -7.36 -7.10
N LEU A 64 -15.85 -7.50 -6.81
CA LEU A 64 -15.07 -8.70 -7.09
C LEU A 64 -15.14 -9.68 -5.91
N THR A 65 -15.45 -10.93 -6.24
CA THR A 65 -15.19 -12.08 -5.37
C THR A 65 -13.85 -12.67 -5.73
N ILE A 66 -13.00 -12.88 -4.72
CA ILE A 66 -11.66 -13.43 -4.89
C ILE A 66 -11.65 -14.85 -4.33
N THR A 67 -11.30 -15.83 -5.17
CA THR A 67 -11.15 -17.24 -4.76
C THR A 67 -9.75 -17.76 -5.08
N ARG A 68 -9.29 -18.76 -4.33
CA ARG A 68 -7.96 -19.36 -4.55
C ARG A 68 -8.05 -20.88 -4.58
N ASP A 69 -7.30 -21.48 -5.51
CA ASP A 69 -7.08 -22.91 -5.62
C ASP A 69 -5.57 -23.23 -5.76
N ASP A 70 -5.24 -24.50 -6.01
CA ASP A 70 -3.86 -24.96 -6.21
C ASP A 70 -3.21 -24.43 -7.49
N HIS A 71 -4.00 -23.87 -8.41
CA HIS A 71 -3.57 -23.41 -9.72
C HIS A 71 -3.45 -21.88 -9.81
N GLY A 72 -4.06 -21.13 -8.90
CA GLY A 72 -3.93 -19.69 -8.88
C GLY A 72 -4.99 -18.95 -8.06
N LEU A 73 -5.11 -17.67 -8.39
CA LEU A 73 -6.08 -16.74 -7.83
C LEU A 73 -7.13 -16.42 -8.90
N TRP A 74 -8.40 -16.45 -8.54
CA TRP A 74 -9.51 -16.05 -9.38
C TRP A 74 -10.13 -14.76 -8.86
N LEU A 75 -10.48 -13.87 -9.77
CA LEU A 75 -11.23 -12.64 -9.49
C LEU A 75 -12.47 -12.66 -10.37
N SER A 76 -13.65 -12.62 -9.79
CA SER A 76 -14.91 -12.72 -10.54
C SER A 76 -15.91 -11.65 -10.15
N SER A 77 -16.53 -11.03 -11.16
CA SER A 77 -17.76 -10.25 -11.03
C SER A 77 -18.75 -10.62 -12.14
N ALA A 78 -19.89 -9.93 -12.20
CA ALA A 78 -20.83 -10.10 -13.31
C ALA A 78 -20.21 -9.70 -14.67
N ALA A 79 -19.25 -8.77 -14.67
CA ALA A 79 -18.70 -8.19 -15.89
C ALA A 79 -17.49 -8.96 -16.45
N ALA A 80 -16.71 -9.65 -15.61
CA ALA A 80 -15.56 -10.43 -16.06
C ALA A 80 -15.13 -11.47 -15.03
N VAL A 81 -14.40 -12.48 -15.52
CA VAL A 81 -13.63 -13.42 -14.69
C VAL A 81 -12.17 -13.28 -15.07
N ALA A 82 -11.28 -13.24 -14.08
CA ALA A 82 -9.85 -13.25 -14.30
C ALA A 82 -9.19 -14.35 -13.45
N TRP A 83 -8.13 -14.92 -14.00
CA TRP A 83 -7.26 -15.87 -13.32
C TRP A 83 -5.83 -15.36 -13.33
N ILE A 84 -5.12 -15.56 -12.23
CA ILE A 84 -3.70 -15.24 -12.06
C ILE A 84 -2.99 -16.52 -11.62
N ASP A 85 -1.92 -16.89 -12.31
CA ASP A 85 -1.16 -18.09 -11.95
C ASP A 85 -0.46 -17.95 -10.58
N VAL A 86 -0.09 -19.09 -9.98
CA VAL A 86 0.54 -19.16 -8.64
C VAL A 86 1.79 -18.27 -8.54
N ASP A 87 2.52 -18.09 -9.64
CA ASP A 87 3.73 -17.27 -9.71
C ASP A 87 3.45 -15.77 -9.92
N GLY A 88 2.21 -15.38 -10.22
CA GLY A 88 1.84 -14.02 -10.57
C GLY A 88 2.48 -13.53 -11.87
N THR A 89 2.95 -14.44 -12.72
CA THR A 89 3.61 -14.12 -13.99
C THR A 89 2.61 -13.95 -15.12
N ARG A 90 1.49 -14.65 -15.04
CA ARG A 90 0.48 -14.71 -16.10
C ARG A 90 -0.88 -14.46 -15.51
N SER A 91 -1.68 -13.68 -16.23
CA SER A 91 -3.10 -13.60 -15.99
C SER A 91 -3.86 -13.74 -17.28
N ARG A 92 -5.08 -14.25 -17.15
CA ARG A 92 -6.03 -14.38 -18.24
C ARG A 92 -7.37 -13.84 -17.78
N THR A 93 -7.97 -12.99 -18.59
CA THR A 93 -9.25 -12.34 -18.28
C THR A 93 -10.26 -12.58 -19.38
N TRP A 94 -11.43 -13.06 -18.99
CA TRP A 94 -12.59 -13.28 -19.86
C TRP A 94 -13.64 -12.23 -19.56
N VAL A 95 -14.04 -11.47 -20.58
CA VAL A 95 -15.00 -10.36 -20.42
C VAL A 95 -16.39 -10.82 -20.85
N SER A 96 -17.37 -10.61 -19.98
CA SER A 96 -18.77 -10.97 -20.25
C SER A 96 -19.37 -10.10 -21.35
N GLY A 97 -20.19 -10.70 -22.22
CA GLY A 97 -21.05 -9.99 -23.16
C GLY A 97 -20.34 -9.25 -24.30
N GLY A 98 -19.08 -9.60 -24.60
CA GLY A 98 -18.30 -8.95 -25.67
C GLY A 98 -17.88 -7.51 -25.35
N GLY A 99 -17.84 -7.16 -24.06
CA GLY A 99 -17.37 -5.86 -23.58
C GLY A 99 -15.85 -5.74 -23.58
N VAL A 100 -15.38 -4.57 -23.17
CA VAL A 100 -13.96 -4.27 -22.90
C VAL A 100 -13.66 -4.60 -21.43
N VAL A 101 -12.44 -5.05 -21.13
CA VAL A 101 -12.02 -5.34 -19.75
C VAL A 101 -12.42 -4.21 -18.78
N PRO A 102 -13.20 -4.52 -17.72
CA PRO A 102 -13.56 -3.54 -16.70
C PRO A 102 -12.33 -3.03 -15.96
N ILE A 103 -12.31 -1.73 -15.66
CA ILE A 103 -11.20 -1.09 -14.98
C ILE A 103 -10.92 -1.70 -13.61
N PRO A 104 -11.92 -1.91 -12.72
CA PRO A 104 -11.68 -2.52 -11.41
C PRO A 104 -11.04 -3.91 -11.52
N VAL A 105 -11.50 -4.73 -12.47
CA VAL A 105 -10.95 -6.07 -12.74
C VAL A 105 -9.50 -5.96 -13.18
N PHE A 106 -9.20 -5.09 -14.16
CA PHE A 106 -7.85 -4.91 -14.66
C PHE A 106 -6.89 -4.41 -13.57
N THR A 107 -7.29 -3.39 -12.80
CA THR A 107 -6.45 -2.83 -11.73
C THR A 107 -6.24 -3.83 -10.60
N ALA A 108 -7.25 -4.62 -10.24
CA ALA A 108 -7.11 -5.67 -9.24
C ALA A 108 -6.10 -6.75 -9.71
N VAL A 109 -6.23 -7.23 -10.95
CA VAL A 109 -5.27 -8.18 -11.54
C VAL A 109 -3.86 -7.63 -11.54
N LEU A 110 -3.67 -6.40 -12.02
CA LEU A 110 -2.37 -5.74 -12.06
C LEU A 110 -1.78 -5.59 -10.66
N PHE A 111 -2.55 -5.14 -9.67
CA PHE A 111 -2.05 -4.92 -8.32
C PHE A 111 -1.71 -6.23 -7.60
N HIS A 112 -2.45 -7.32 -7.84
CA HIS A 112 -2.04 -8.65 -7.34
C HIS A 112 -0.73 -9.12 -7.97
N GLN A 113 -0.54 -8.93 -9.28
CA GLN A 113 0.71 -9.28 -9.95
C GLN A 113 1.90 -8.42 -9.48
N LEU A 114 1.71 -7.10 -9.35
CA LEU A 114 2.72 -6.20 -8.81
C LEU A 114 3.11 -6.58 -7.38
N ARG A 115 2.15 -6.97 -6.54
CA ARG A 115 2.39 -7.46 -5.17
C ARG A 115 3.27 -8.69 -5.15
N LEU A 116 3.03 -9.64 -6.06
CA LEU A 116 3.88 -10.82 -6.21
C LEU A 116 5.27 -10.51 -6.77
N ARG A 117 5.52 -9.28 -7.23
CA ARG A 117 6.83 -8.71 -7.60
C ARG A 117 7.37 -7.70 -6.57
N GLY A 118 6.78 -7.66 -5.38
CA GLY A 118 7.24 -6.78 -4.30
C GLY A 118 6.81 -5.32 -4.43
N GLY A 119 5.80 -5.02 -5.26
CA GLY A 119 5.16 -3.71 -5.36
C GLY A 119 3.81 -3.67 -4.63
N TYR A 120 3.67 -2.84 -3.62
CA TYR A 120 2.52 -2.80 -2.72
C TYR A 120 1.79 -1.46 -2.82
N ALA A 121 0.59 -1.46 -3.39
CA ALA A 121 -0.20 -0.25 -3.59
C ALA A 121 -0.84 0.22 -2.27
N VAL A 122 -0.73 1.51 -1.98
CA VAL A 122 -1.33 2.20 -0.82
C VAL A 122 -2.12 3.41 -1.32
N HIS A 123 -3.33 3.62 -0.81
CA HIS A 123 -4.12 4.83 -1.07
C HIS A 123 -3.52 6.04 -0.33
N ALA A 124 -2.51 6.63 -0.94
CA ALA A 124 -1.75 7.75 -0.42
C ALA A 124 -1.37 8.71 -1.54
N ALA A 125 -0.86 9.87 -1.16
CA ALA A 125 -0.12 10.74 -2.07
C ALA A 125 1.34 10.84 -1.62
N CYS A 126 2.21 11.30 -2.51
CA CYS A 126 3.63 11.43 -2.22
C CYS A 126 4.25 12.60 -2.97
N VAL A 127 5.00 13.41 -2.24
CA VAL A 127 5.84 14.49 -2.77
C VAL A 127 7.26 14.32 -2.28
N ALA A 128 8.23 14.88 -2.99
CA ALA A 128 9.64 14.76 -2.64
C ALA A 128 10.40 16.08 -2.79
N ARG A 129 11.54 16.18 -2.11
CA ARG A 129 12.56 17.20 -2.34
C ARG A 129 13.91 16.53 -2.55
N GLY A 130 14.34 16.40 -3.80
CA GLY A 130 15.40 15.46 -4.13
C GLY A 130 14.91 14.04 -3.84
N ASP A 131 15.74 13.21 -3.23
CA ASP A 131 15.35 11.82 -2.95
C ASP A 131 14.51 11.66 -1.68
N ALA A 132 14.42 12.67 -0.81
CA ALA A 132 13.63 12.59 0.41
C ALA A 132 12.14 12.84 0.13
N GLY A 133 11.31 11.83 0.42
CA GLY A 133 9.88 11.81 0.18
C GLY A 133 9.05 12.00 1.45
N ALA A 134 7.90 12.66 1.29
CA ALA A 134 6.81 12.70 2.25
C ALA A 134 5.61 11.95 1.67
N LEU A 135 5.18 10.90 2.36
CA LEU A 135 3.89 10.26 2.13
C LEU A 135 2.80 11.08 2.83
N VAL A 136 1.67 11.26 2.17
CA VAL A 136 0.48 11.90 2.74
C VAL A 136 -0.61 10.85 2.80
N VAL A 137 -0.99 10.48 4.03
CA VAL A 137 -1.84 9.32 4.30
C VAL A 137 -2.99 9.72 5.21
N GLY A 138 -4.20 9.29 4.87
CA GLY A 138 -5.41 9.64 5.60
C GLY A 138 -6.65 9.25 4.80
N PRO A 139 -7.84 9.27 5.40
CA PRO A 139 -9.08 8.88 4.73
C PRO A 139 -9.38 9.75 3.50
N SER A 140 -10.29 9.31 2.64
CA SER A 140 -10.83 10.16 1.58
C SER A 140 -11.40 11.46 2.17
N GLY A 141 -11.17 12.58 1.48
CA GLY A 141 -11.59 13.92 1.96
C GLY A 141 -10.70 14.57 3.01
N SER A 142 -9.67 13.90 3.54
CA SER A 142 -8.72 14.49 4.52
C SER A 142 -7.82 15.62 3.97
N GLY A 143 -7.85 15.88 2.66
CA GLY A 143 -7.05 16.92 2.02
C GLY A 143 -5.72 16.44 1.40
N LYS A 144 -5.48 15.12 1.27
CA LYS A 144 -4.23 14.56 0.67
C LYS A 144 -3.84 15.20 -0.67
N SER A 145 -4.77 15.18 -1.63
CA SER A 145 -4.52 15.67 -3.00
C SER A 145 -4.40 17.19 -3.03
N THR A 146 -5.16 17.91 -2.19
CA THR A 146 -5.08 19.37 -2.04
C THR A 146 -3.73 19.80 -1.45
N LEU A 147 -3.28 19.12 -0.40
CA LEU A 147 -1.96 19.36 0.19
C LEU A 147 -0.84 19.01 -0.81
N THR A 148 -0.93 17.88 -1.47
CA THR A 148 0.03 17.43 -2.48
C THR A 148 0.18 18.45 -3.62
N LEU A 149 -0.94 18.97 -4.11
CA LEU A 149 -0.98 20.05 -5.10
C LEU A 149 -0.34 21.34 -4.60
N ALA A 150 -0.65 21.76 -3.37
CA ALA A 150 -0.07 22.95 -2.75
C ALA A 150 1.46 22.84 -2.67
N LEU A 151 1.96 21.71 -2.15
CA LEU A 151 3.37 21.42 -2.03
C LEU A 151 4.07 21.35 -3.40
N ALA A 152 3.45 20.68 -4.38
CA ALA A 152 4.02 20.55 -5.73
C ALA A 152 4.13 21.91 -6.45
N ARG A 153 3.12 22.78 -6.30
CA ARG A 153 3.17 24.15 -6.85
C ARG A 153 4.20 25.04 -6.18
N ALA A 154 4.51 24.76 -4.92
CA ALA A 154 5.52 25.48 -4.14
C ALA A 154 6.93 24.87 -4.27
N GLY A 155 7.15 23.98 -5.24
CA GLY A 155 8.48 23.53 -5.65
C GLY A 155 8.93 22.17 -5.09
N LEU A 156 8.06 21.42 -4.40
CA LEU A 156 8.29 19.99 -4.21
C LEU A 156 7.95 19.23 -5.50
N GLU A 157 8.52 18.05 -5.67
CA GLU A 157 8.30 17.19 -6.84
C GLU A 157 7.17 16.21 -6.53
N LEU A 158 6.16 16.13 -7.40
CA LEU A 158 5.12 15.12 -7.31
C LEU A 158 5.72 13.74 -7.61
N VAL A 159 5.55 12.80 -6.67
CA VAL A 159 5.85 11.39 -6.91
C VAL A 159 4.58 10.68 -7.33
N SER A 160 3.52 10.74 -6.52
CA SER A 160 2.23 10.12 -6.85
C SER A 160 1.08 10.82 -6.14
N ASP A 161 -0.14 10.68 -6.65
CA ASP A 161 -1.36 11.08 -5.95
C ASP A 161 -2.44 9.99 -6.11
N ASP A 162 -3.34 9.86 -5.14
CA ASP A 162 -4.38 8.82 -5.04
C ASP A 162 -3.90 7.38 -4.83
N SER A 163 -2.77 6.97 -5.43
CA SER A 163 -2.16 5.67 -5.16
C SER A 163 -0.64 5.77 -5.25
N VAL A 164 0.07 5.25 -4.25
CA VAL A 164 1.54 5.14 -4.23
C VAL A 164 1.90 3.66 -4.24
N LEU A 165 2.94 3.27 -5.00
CA LEU A 165 3.44 1.90 -4.97
C LEU A 165 4.68 1.84 -4.07
N LEU A 166 4.58 1.15 -2.94
CA LEU A 166 5.72 0.87 -2.08
C LEU A 166 6.50 -0.33 -2.62
N ALA A 167 7.81 -0.26 -2.60
CA ALA A 167 8.68 -1.38 -2.91
C ALA A 167 9.66 -1.58 -1.75
N ALA A 168 9.94 -2.82 -1.38
CA ALA A 168 10.90 -3.12 -0.33
C ALA A 168 12.07 -3.93 -0.89
N GLU A 169 13.29 -3.52 -0.57
CA GLU A 169 14.51 -4.24 -0.89
C GLU A 169 15.45 -4.22 0.32
N ALA A 170 15.96 -5.38 0.71
CA ALA A 170 16.86 -5.53 1.86
C ALA A 170 16.37 -4.83 3.16
N GLY A 171 15.05 -4.81 3.38
CA GLY A 171 14.43 -4.18 4.55
C GLY A 171 14.25 -2.66 4.45
N HIS A 172 14.65 -2.03 3.34
CA HIS A 172 14.43 -0.60 3.08
C HIS A 172 13.25 -0.41 2.13
N VAL A 173 12.42 0.61 2.37
CA VAL A 173 11.20 0.87 1.60
C VAL A 173 11.40 2.08 0.70
N TYR A 174 11.01 1.96 -0.57
CA TYR A 174 10.95 3.05 -1.53
C TYR A 174 9.49 3.34 -1.91
N ALA A 175 9.18 4.61 -2.18
CA ALA A 175 7.90 5.02 -2.74
C ALA A 175 8.06 5.27 -4.24
N LEU A 176 7.27 4.59 -5.06
CA LEU A 176 7.26 4.69 -6.51
C LEU A 176 5.98 5.39 -7.00
N ALA A 177 6.14 6.18 -8.04
CA ALA A 177 5.06 6.89 -8.73
C ALA A 177 4.12 5.90 -9.43
N LEU A 178 2.95 5.63 -8.88
CA LEU A 178 1.95 4.79 -9.55
C LEU A 178 1.03 5.64 -10.42
N ARG A 179 0.52 6.76 -9.91
CA ARG A 179 -0.35 7.70 -10.64
C ARG A 179 0.35 9.05 -10.76
N ARG A 180 0.77 9.41 -11.97
CA ARG A 180 1.62 10.60 -12.23
C ARG A 180 0.86 11.94 -12.32
N GLY A 181 -0.46 11.90 -12.18
CA GLY A 181 -1.36 13.06 -12.19
C GLY A 181 -1.94 13.34 -10.81
N ILE A 182 -2.43 14.55 -10.59
CA ILE A 182 -3.19 14.94 -9.39
C ILE A 182 -4.67 14.82 -9.70
N HIS A 183 -5.45 14.26 -8.78
CA HIS A 183 -6.85 13.95 -8.99
C HIS A 183 -7.74 14.61 -7.95
N LEU A 184 -8.63 15.49 -8.42
CA LEU A 184 -9.51 16.30 -7.58
C LEU A 184 -10.92 16.30 -8.17
N ASP A 185 -11.91 16.66 -7.34
CA ASP A 185 -13.26 16.92 -7.83
C ASP A 185 -13.29 18.29 -8.54
N PRO A 186 -13.70 18.37 -9.82
CA PRO A 186 -13.88 19.65 -10.51
C PRO A 186 -14.86 20.60 -9.80
N ALA A 187 -15.84 20.09 -9.05
CA ALA A 187 -16.80 20.89 -8.31
C ALA A 187 -16.14 21.73 -7.21
N ASP A 188 -15.06 21.23 -6.61
CA ASP A 188 -14.28 21.95 -5.58
C ASP A 188 -13.31 22.98 -6.17
N HIS A 189 -13.12 22.95 -7.49
CA HIS A 189 -12.11 23.74 -8.20
C HIS A 189 -12.59 24.22 -9.58
N PRO A 190 -13.70 24.99 -9.65
CA PRO A 190 -14.35 25.35 -10.91
C PRO A 190 -13.47 26.18 -11.86
N ASP A 191 -12.49 26.91 -11.33
CA ASP A 191 -11.58 27.76 -12.11
C ASP A 191 -10.40 26.98 -12.73
N ARG A 192 -10.43 25.64 -12.67
CA ARG A 192 -9.33 24.78 -13.14
C ARG A 192 -9.73 23.89 -14.30
N THR A 193 -8.73 23.52 -15.09
CA THR A 193 -8.91 22.61 -16.23
C THR A 193 -8.67 21.18 -15.80
N PHE A 194 -9.58 20.29 -16.21
CA PHE A 194 -9.54 18.86 -15.92
C PHE A 194 -9.63 18.04 -17.19
N VAL A 195 -9.05 16.85 -17.14
CA VAL A 195 -9.26 15.79 -18.13
C VAL A 195 -9.89 14.58 -17.45
N PRO A 196 -10.86 13.90 -18.10
CA PRO A 196 -11.44 12.68 -17.56
C PRO A 196 -10.35 11.65 -17.24
N CYS A 197 -10.43 11.06 -16.06
CA CYS A 197 -9.59 9.95 -15.66
C CYS A 197 -10.48 8.71 -15.50
N PRO A 198 -10.46 7.76 -16.44
CA PRO A 198 -11.37 6.61 -16.38
C PRO A 198 -11.03 5.66 -15.21
N LEU A 199 -9.86 5.84 -14.59
CA LEU A 199 -9.34 5.00 -13.52
C LEU A 199 -9.78 5.36 -12.10
N LEU A 200 -10.64 6.36 -11.97
CA LEU A 200 -11.15 6.80 -10.68
C LEU A 200 -12.63 6.50 -10.58
N GLU A 201 -13.02 6.05 -9.39
CA GLU A 201 -14.41 5.98 -9.02
C GLU A 201 -14.91 7.38 -8.62
N GLY A 202 -16.17 7.67 -8.95
CA GLY A 202 -16.82 8.92 -8.58
C GLY A 202 -16.54 10.08 -9.54
N THR A 203 -16.50 11.29 -8.98
CA THR A 203 -16.47 12.56 -9.71
C THR A 203 -15.07 13.11 -9.95
N LYS A 204 -14.03 12.49 -9.35
CA LYS A 204 -12.66 12.98 -9.46
C LYS A 204 -12.15 12.89 -10.90
N GLN A 205 -11.48 13.94 -11.32
CA GLN A 205 -10.82 14.03 -12.62
C GLN A 205 -9.36 14.40 -12.45
N GLN A 206 -8.56 14.14 -13.48
CA GLN A 206 -7.16 14.51 -13.45
C GLN A 206 -7.04 16.01 -13.71
N LEU A 207 -6.42 16.72 -12.77
CA LEU A 207 -6.11 18.14 -12.91
C LEU A 207 -5.02 18.35 -13.96
N VAL A 208 -5.28 19.25 -14.90
CA VAL A 208 -4.24 19.75 -15.81
C VAL A 208 -3.41 20.78 -15.05
N VAL A 209 -2.16 20.42 -14.75
CA VAL A 209 -1.23 21.26 -14.02
C VAL A 209 0.13 21.29 -14.72
N GLU A 210 0.51 22.49 -15.15
CA GLU A 210 1.81 22.78 -15.76
C GLU A 210 2.82 23.25 -14.71
N GLY A 211 4.11 23.15 -15.05
CA GLY A 211 5.19 23.73 -14.24
C GLY A 211 5.50 23.02 -12.92
N ILE A 212 4.86 21.88 -12.60
CA ILE A 212 5.24 21.07 -11.44
C ILE A 212 6.35 20.08 -11.77
N GLY A 213 7.30 19.93 -10.85
CA GLY A 213 8.30 18.86 -10.90
C GLY A 213 7.64 17.50 -10.69
N ARG A 214 8.15 16.46 -11.36
CA ARG A 214 7.69 15.08 -11.20
C ARG A 214 8.88 14.16 -11.01
N ARG A 215 8.70 13.13 -10.20
CA ARG A 215 9.74 12.16 -9.87
C ARG A 215 9.16 10.76 -9.89
N ALA A 216 9.91 9.81 -10.44
CA ALA A 216 9.45 8.43 -10.56
C ALA A 216 9.49 7.65 -9.24
N ALA A 217 10.33 8.06 -8.29
CA ALA A 217 10.51 7.40 -7.00
C ALA A 217 11.24 8.29 -5.98
N CYS A 218 11.05 8.02 -4.69
CA CYS A 218 11.81 8.64 -3.60
C CYS A 218 12.06 7.64 -2.45
N ASP A 219 12.98 8.00 -1.57
CA ASP A 219 13.14 7.44 -0.22
C ASP A 219 12.13 8.14 0.72
N PRO A 220 11.01 7.49 1.10
CA PRO A 220 10.07 8.07 2.04
C PRO A 220 10.71 8.17 3.43
N VAL A 221 10.86 9.39 3.93
CA VAL A 221 11.42 9.66 5.27
C VAL A 221 10.40 10.34 6.19
N LEU A 222 9.25 10.72 5.64
CA LEU A 222 8.20 11.45 6.35
C LEU A 222 6.83 10.89 5.99
N VAL A 223 5.97 10.72 6.99
CA VAL A 223 4.53 10.51 6.82
C VAL A 223 3.79 11.70 7.42
N LEU A 224 2.91 12.30 6.62
CA LEU A 224 2.01 13.36 7.01
C LEU A 224 0.58 12.82 7.07
N VAL A 225 -0.07 13.00 8.22
CA VAL A 225 -1.49 12.70 8.39
C VAL A 225 -2.27 14.01 8.40
N PRO A 226 -2.95 14.38 7.30
CA PRO A 226 -3.62 15.65 7.20
C PRO A 226 -4.92 15.66 8.02
N GLU A 227 -5.16 16.76 8.74
CA GLU A 227 -6.38 17.04 9.50
C GLU A 227 -6.82 18.48 9.21
N LEU A 228 -8.04 18.68 8.71
CA LEU A 228 -8.54 20.02 8.41
C LEU A 228 -8.84 20.78 9.72
N SER A 229 -8.17 21.91 9.96
CA SER A 229 -8.34 22.68 11.21
C SER A 229 -9.19 23.94 11.04
N GLY A 230 -9.28 24.49 9.83
CA GLY A 230 -9.92 25.79 9.57
C GLY A 230 -9.14 27.01 10.08
N GLU A 231 -8.00 26.79 10.74
CA GLU A 231 -7.13 27.83 11.27
C GLU A 231 -6.37 28.57 10.15
N PRO A 232 -5.83 29.78 10.39
CA PRO A 232 -5.06 30.49 9.36
C PRO A 232 -3.76 29.78 8.96
N ARG A 233 -3.13 29.04 9.88
CA ARG A 233 -1.81 28.46 9.69
C ARG A 233 -1.80 26.94 9.89
N THR A 234 -1.02 26.28 9.06
CA THR A 234 -0.75 24.85 9.16
C THR A 234 0.27 24.59 10.27
N THR A 235 0.01 23.58 11.10
CA THR A 235 0.94 23.14 12.16
C THR A 235 1.23 21.64 12.07
N PHE A 236 2.40 21.24 12.58
CA PHE A 236 2.86 19.86 12.54
C PHE A 236 3.10 19.36 13.96
N GLU A 237 2.44 18.27 14.33
CA GLU A 237 2.51 17.62 15.64
C GLU A 237 3.09 16.21 15.44
N ALA A 238 4.20 15.90 16.12
CA ALA A 238 4.82 14.58 16.01
C ALA A 238 3.92 13.49 16.60
N LEU A 239 3.85 12.33 15.94
CA LEU A 239 3.09 11.16 16.38
C LEU A 239 4.01 9.96 16.59
N ALA A 240 3.59 9.02 17.43
CA ALA A 240 4.22 7.71 17.47
C ALA A 240 3.81 6.92 16.21
N PRO A 241 4.70 6.06 15.65
CA PRO A 241 4.36 5.27 14.48
C PRO A 241 3.10 4.41 14.65
N ILE A 242 2.91 3.83 15.84
CA ILE A 242 1.74 3.01 16.17
C ILE A 242 0.41 3.75 15.94
N ASP A 243 0.36 5.08 16.18
CA ASP A 243 -0.84 5.90 16.05
C ASP A 243 -1.34 6.02 14.60
N VAL A 244 -0.49 5.77 13.61
CA VAL A 244 -0.80 5.95 12.18
C VAL A 244 -0.86 4.63 11.43
N CYS A 245 -0.37 3.55 12.02
CA CYS A 245 -0.35 2.26 11.36
C CYS A 245 -1.74 1.71 11.04
N TRP A 246 -2.75 1.96 11.88
CA TRP A 246 -4.13 1.61 11.55
C TRP A 246 -4.58 2.28 10.26
N THR A 247 -4.34 3.59 10.14
CA THR A 247 -4.64 4.35 8.92
C THR A 247 -3.89 3.76 7.72
N LEU A 248 -2.60 3.44 7.86
CA LEU A 248 -1.84 2.80 6.79
C LEU A 248 -2.42 1.45 6.38
N CYS A 249 -2.83 0.60 7.33
CA CYS A 249 -3.46 -0.69 7.03
C CYS A 249 -4.79 -0.52 6.31
N ALA A 250 -5.61 0.44 6.75
CA ALA A 250 -6.89 0.76 6.14
C ALA A 250 -6.73 1.31 4.71
N GLU A 251 -5.86 2.31 4.52
CA GLU A 251 -5.58 2.89 3.20
C GLU A 251 -4.83 1.92 2.27
N SER A 252 -4.21 0.87 2.83
CA SER A 252 -3.62 -0.26 2.09
C SER A 252 -4.63 -1.34 1.73
N ARG A 253 -5.88 -1.21 2.19
CA ARG A 253 -7.00 -2.15 2.00
C ARG A 253 -6.62 -3.59 2.34
N LEU A 254 -5.90 -3.80 3.45
CA LEU A 254 -5.43 -5.14 3.83
C LEU A 254 -6.57 -6.14 4.03
N GLY A 255 -7.73 -5.69 4.53
CA GLY A 255 -8.94 -6.51 4.70
C GLY A 255 -9.57 -7.02 3.40
N GLU A 256 -9.14 -6.49 2.25
CA GLU A 256 -9.63 -6.90 0.92
C GLU A 256 -8.66 -7.89 0.24
N LEU A 257 -7.64 -8.38 0.96
CA LEU A 257 -6.63 -9.28 0.46
C LEU A 257 -6.77 -10.70 1.03
N ASP A 258 -6.19 -11.67 0.32
CA ASP A 258 -5.90 -12.98 0.89
C ASP A 258 -4.86 -12.86 2.03
N HIS A 259 -5.01 -13.66 3.09
CA HIS A 259 -4.15 -13.64 4.28
C HIS A 259 -2.65 -13.65 3.96
N ARG A 260 -2.24 -14.47 2.96
CA ARG A 260 -0.83 -14.58 2.54
C ARG A 260 -0.30 -13.28 1.97
N ASP A 261 -1.13 -12.59 1.19
CA ASP A 261 -0.78 -11.35 0.52
C ASP A 261 -0.82 -10.15 1.49
N ALA A 262 -1.73 -10.18 2.46
CA ALA A 262 -1.81 -9.20 3.53
C ALA A 262 -0.54 -9.19 4.40
N GLY A 263 -0.01 -10.36 4.78
CA GLY A 263 1.19 -10.42 5.62
C GLY A 263 2.45 -9.86 4.97
N ARG A 264 2.65 -10.07 3.67
CA ARG A 264 3.77 -9.42 2.94
C ARG A 264 3.62 -7.91 2.92
N HIS A 265 2.40 -7.42 2.68
CA HIS A 265 2.13 -5.99 2.66
C HIS A 265 2.35 -5.38 4.04
N LEU A 266 1.85 -6.01 5.10
CA LEU A 266 2.05 -5.58 6.48
C LEU A 266 3.53 -5.48 6.85
N ALA A 267 4.35 -6.46 6.45
CA ALA A 267 5.79 -6.42 6.69
C ALA A 267 6.45 -5.17 6.04
N VAL A 268 6.02 -4.79 4.84
CA VAL A 268 6.49 -3.56 4.19
C VAL A 268 6.01 -2.30 4.91
N LEU A 269 4.77 -2.28 5.41
CA LEU A 269 4.27 -1.17 6.22
C LEU A 269 5.04 -1.04 7.54
N GLY A 270 5.36 -2.15 8.21
CA GLY A 270 6.20 -2.15 9.42
C GLY A 270 7.62 -1.63 9.15
N ALA A 271 8.26 -2.11 8.07
CA ALA A 271 9.56 -1.61 7.64
C ALA A 271 9.54 -0.10 7.34
N LEU A 272 8.49 0.39 6.68
CA LEU A 272 8.29 1.81 6.43
C LEU A 272 8.20 2.61 7.74
N MET A 273 7.51 2.10 8.76
CA MET A 273 7.44 2.75 10.08
C MET A 273 8.79 2.85 10.78
N GLY A 274 9.70 1.90 10.54
CA GLY A 274 11.12 2.01 10.94
C GLY A 274 11.95 3.04 10.20
N GLN A 275 11.44 3.51 9.07
CA GLN A 275 12.16 4.43 8.19
C GLN A 275 11.76 5.89 8.39
N VAL A 276 10.47 6.14 8.66
CA VAL A 276 9.88 7.48 8.60
C VAL A 276 9.75 8.15 9.97
N GLN A 277 9.73 9.49 9.97
CA GLN A 277 9.08 10.24 11.05
C GLN A 277 7.61 10.49 10.68
N VAL A 278 6.76 10.61 11.70
CA VAL A 278 5.32 10.74 11.51
C VAL A 278 4.82 12.02 12.14
N PHE A 279 4.07 12.81 11.38
CA PHE A 279 3.47 14.06 11.85
C PHE A 279 2.01 14.15 11.46
N ARG A 280 1.17 14.57 12.40
CA ARG A 280 -0.15 15.14 12.08
C ARG A 280 0.06 16.54 11.52
N ALA A 281 -0.44 16.78 10.30
CA ALA A 281 -0.45 18.08 9.67
C ALA A 281 -1.84 18.70 9.83
N ARG A 282 -2.02 19.58 10.81
CA ARG A 282 -3.27 20.32 11.02
C ARG A 282 -3.35 21.43 9.98
N LEU A 283 -4.05 21.18 8.88
CA LEU A 283 -4.10 22.00 7.68
C LEU A 283 -4.90 23.27 7.90
N GLY A 284 -4.20 24.40 7.86
CA GLY A 284 -4.78 25.73 7.85
C GLY A 284 -5.17 26.19 6.44
N THR A 285 -5.75 27.38 6.37
CA THR A 285 -6.12 28.05 5.11
C THR A 285 -4.90 28.51 4.30
N ASP A 286 -3.71 28.58 4.90
CA ASP A 286 -2.43 28.80 4.24
C ASP A 286 -2.06 27.73 3.21
N VAL A 287 -2.57 26.50 3.33
CA VAL A 287 -2.42 25.48 2.27
C VAL A 287 -2.89 26.00 0.90
N LEU A 288 -3.93 26.83 0.89
CA LEU A 288 -4.48 27.42 -0.34
C LEU A 288 -3.97 28.84 -0.60
N THR A 289 -3.81 29.64 0.45
CA THR A 289 -3.51 31.08 0.34
C THR A 289 -2.01 31.41 0.33
N ASP A 290 -1.18 30.60 0.99
CA ASP A 290 0.27 30.73 1.03
C ASP A 290 0.95 29.33 1.07
N PRO A 291 0.83 28.54 -0.02
CA PRO A 291 1.37 27.19 -0.07
C PRO A 291 2.90 27.14 0.07
N VAL A 292 3.60 28.27 -0.16
CA VAL A 292 5.06 28.37 -0.05
C VAL A 292 5.51 28.22 1.40
N SER A 293 4.80 28.82 2.37
CA SER A 293 5.12 28.66 3.78
C SER A 293 4.98 27.20 4.24
N VAL A 294 3.90 26.53 3.85
CA VAL A 294 3.65 25.11 4.15
C VAL A 294 4.73 24.22 3.52
N ALA A 295 5.07 24.48 2.25
CA ALA A 295 6.14 23.75 1.57
C ALA A 295 7.52 23.96 2.17
N SER A 296 7.80 25.16 2.69
CA SER A 296 9.03 25.43 3.44
C SER A 296 9.09 24.59 4.71
N ALA A 297 8.00 24.56 5.49
CA ALA A 297 7.94 23.75 6.72
C ALA A 297 8.11 22.25 6.44
N VAL A 298 7.42 21.71 5.41
CA VAL A 298 7.60 20.31 5.00
C VAL A 298 9.05 20.04 4.51
N SER A 299 9.64 20.99 3.78
CA SER A 299 11.05 20.88 3.35
C SER A 299 12.02 20.86 4.53
N ASP A 300 11.73 21.61 5.60
CA ASP A 300 12.54 21.59 6.83
C ASP A 300 12.43 20.24 7.55
N LEU A 301 11.23 19.67 7.66
CA LEU A 301 11.03 18.33 8.19
C LEU A 301 11.78 17.27 7.37
N LEU A 302 11.68 17.30 6.04
CA LEU A 302 12.41 16.38 5.15
C LEU A 302 13.93 16.48 5.34
N ARG A 303 14.47 17.69 5.49
CA ARG A 303 15.91 17.93 5.72
C ARG A 303 16.38 17.43 7.08
N ALA A 304 15.59 17.67 8.12
CA ALA A 304 15.89 17.21 9.47
C ALA A 304 15.98 15.67 9.51
N THR A 305 15.06 14.96 8.85
CA THR A 305 15.06 13.50 8.83
C THR A 305 16.16 12.91 7.94
N ARG A 306 16.41 13.49 6.76
CA ARG A 306 17.44 12.98 5.83
C ARG A 306 18.85 13.11 6.41
N SER A 307 19.15 14.19 7.12
CA SER A 307 20.50 14.40 7.69
C SER A 307 20.92 13.31 8.68
N ALA A 308 19.96 12.53 9.20
CA ALA A 308 20.20 11.41 10.09
C ALA A 308 20.44 10.07 9.36
N ARG A 309 20.28 9.99 8.02
CA ARG A 309 20.28 8.72 7.28
C ARG A 309 21.05 8.78 5.95
N HIS A 310 21.69 7.68 5.56
CA HIS A 310 22.19 7.46 4.21
C HIS A 310 21.27 6.45 3.51
N ALA A 311 20.63 6.87 2.42
CA ALA A 311 19.75 5.98 1.66
C ALA A 311 20.58 5.02 0.80
N PRO A 312 20.23 3.72 0.74
CA PRO A 312 20.83 2.81 -0.22
C PRO A 312 20.53 3.24 -1.67
N GLU A 313 21.34 2.76 -2.62
CA GLU A 313 21.03 2.94 -4.04
C GLU A 313 19.71 2.26 -4.36
N ARG A 314 18.86 2.98 -5.11
CA ARG A 314 17.56 2.48 -5.52
C ARG A 314 17.73 1.30 -6.50
N PRO A 315 16.95 0.23 -6.36
CA PRO A 315 16.88 -0.81 -7.38
C PRO A 315 16.32 -0.28 -8.71
N GLU A 316 16.86 -0.81 -9.82
CA GLU A 316 16.42 -0.47 -11.18
C GLU A 316 14.98 -0.90 -11.50
N GLY A 317 14.37 -1.75 -10.67
CA GLY A 317 13.01 -2.22 -10.84
C GLY A 317 12.46 -2.94 -9.61
N LEU A 318 11.22 -3.41 -9.73
CA LEU A 318 10.63 -4.32 -8.75
C LEU A 318 11.41 -5.64 -8.70
N GLY A 319 11.53 -6.19 -7.49
CA GLY A 319 12.35 -7.35 -7.20
C GLY A 319 11.79 -8.69 -7.74
N PRO A 320 12.49 -9.80 -7.49
CA PRO A 320 12.01 -11.14 -7.82
C PRO A 320 10.71 -11.48 -7.08
N ARG A 321 10.13 -12.65 -7.38
CA ARG A 321 8.90 -13.11 -6.72
C ARG A 321 9.05 -13.03 -5.19
N ALA A 322 8.13 -12.33 -4.53
CA ALA A 322 8.16 -12.19 -3.08
C ALA A 322 8.05 -13.56 -2.39
N ALA A 323 8.93 -13.82 -1.41
CA ALA A 323 8.89 -15.04 -0.60
C ALA A 323 7.50 -15.23 0.05
N PRO A 324 7.00 -16.45 0.24
CA PRO A 324 5.76 -16.69 0.96
C PRO A 324 5.82 -16.08 2.36
N SER A 325 4.69 -15.53 2.82
CA SER A 325 4.55 -15.10 4.21
C SER A 325 4.78 -16.29 5.14
N PRO A 326 5.42 -16.09 6.30
CA PRO A 326 5.54 -17.14 7.30
C PRO A 326 4.14 -17.64 7.74
N PRO A 327 4.03 -18.91 8.16
CA PRO A 327 2.77 -19.44 8.65
C PRO A 327 2.34 -18.74 9.94
N GLY A 328 1.02 -18.54 10.12
CA GLY A 328 0.44 -17.88 11.28
C GLY A 328 -0.25 -16.55 10.93
N PRO A 329 -0.84 -15.86 11.92
CA PRO A 329 -1.44 -14.55 11.72
C PRO A 329 -0.39 -13.53 11.28
N PRO A 330 -0.68 -12.67 10.28
CA PRO A 330 0.24 -11.62 9.85
C PRO A 330 0.64 -10.69 10.98
N TYR A 331 1.94 -10.43 11.12
CA TYR A 331 2.51 -9.62 12.20
C TYR A 331 3.65 -8.73 11.70
N ALA A 332 3.76 -7.51 12.25
CA ALA A 332 4.90 -6.63 12.04
C ALA A 332 5.26 -5.82 13.29
N THR A 333 6.53 -5.88 13.70
CA THR A 333 7.10 -5.07 14.77
C THR A 333 7.37 -3.63 14.30
N LEU A 334 7.21 -2.68 15.20
CA LEU A 334 7.45 -1.25 15.05
C LEU A 334 8.73 -0.83 15.80
N PRO A 335 9.26 0.37 15.53
CA PRO A 335 10.59 0.76 16.02
C PRO A 335 10.68 1.01 17.52
N ASP A 336 9.56 1.34 18.14
CA ASP A 336 9.40 1.50 19.58
C ASP A 336 9.17 0.16 20.31
N GLY A 337 9.21 -0.95 19.57
CA GLY A 337 8.97 -2.30 20.08
C GLY A 337 7.50 -2.70 20.09
N ALA A 338 6.57 -1.76 19.84
CA ALA A 338 5.16 -2.09 19.62
C ALA A 338 5.00 -2.96 18.36
N ALA A 339 3.83 -3.51 18.13
CA ALA A 339 3.57 -4.28 16.94
C ALA A 339 2.13 -4.24 16.48
N ILE A 340 1.92 -4.66 15.24
CA ILE A 340 0.58 -4.89 14.69
C ILE A 340 0.43 -6.31 14.23
N LEU A 341 -0.66 -6.89 14.68
CA LEU A 341 -1.14 -8.21 14.32
C LEU A 341 -2.41 -8.06 13.48
N LEU A 342 -2.58 -8.86 12.43
CA LEU A 342 -3.86 -8.93 11.72
C LEU A 342 -4.62 -10.15 12.19
N HIS A 343 -5.88 -9.95 12.55
CA HIS A 343 -6.75 -11.04 12.94
C HIS A 343 -6.91 -12.05 11.78
N PRO A 344 -6.77 -13.36 12.01
CA PRO A 344 -6.61 -14.35 10.94
C PRO A 344 -7.88 -14.57 10.09
N ALA A 345 -9.07 -14.17 10.57
CA ALA A 345 -10.32 -14.40 9.86
C ALA A 345 -10.74 -13.25 8.94
N ASP A 346 -10.48 -12.00 9.34
CA ASP A 346 -10.99 -10.79 8.69
C ASP A 346 -9.89 -9.73 8.46
N LEU A 347 -8.65 -10.02 8.88
CA LEU A 347 -7.48 -9.16 8.76
C LEU A 347 -7.63 -7.80 9.45
N THR A 348 -8.54 -7.70 10.43
CA THR A 348 -8.65 -6.51 11.26
C THR A 348 -7.34 -6.30 12.04
N PRO A 349 -6.71 -5.11 11.96
CA PRO A 349 -5.48 -4.84 12.70
C PRO A 349 -5.70 -4.81 14.21
N ILE A 350 -4.72 -5.28 14.97
CA ILE A 350 -4.68 -5.30 16.43
C ILE A 350 -3.34 -4.72 16.84
N ALA A 351 -3.37 -3.65 17.62
CA ALA A 351 -2.17 -3.03 18.16
C ALA A 351 -1.73 -3.75 19.44
N LEU A 352 -0.45 -4.11 19.49
CA LEU A 352 0.22 -4.61 20.68
C LEU A 352 1.22 -3.54 21.11
N ASP A 353 1.24 -3.21 22.41
CA ASP A 353 2.34 -2.41 22.95
C ASP A 353 3.65 -3.23 22.98
N ALA A 354 4.75 -2.61 23.41
CA ALA A 354 6.05 -3.28 23.39
C ALA A 354 6.12 -4.52 24.30
N GLN A 355 5.35 -4.56 25.38
CA GLN A 355 5.32 -5.72 26.27
C GLN A 355 4.50 -6.85 25.63
N GLY A 356 3.30 -6.56 25.13
CA GLY A 356 2.45 -7.51 24.43
C GLY A 356 3.11 -8.08 23.18
N ALA A 357 3.81 -7.25 22.40
CA ALA A 357 4.58 -7.69 21.24
C ALA A 357 5.70 -8.67 21.62
N ARG A 358 6.43 -8.38 22.71
CA ARG A 358 7.49 -9.28 23.21
C ARG A 358 6.93 -10.62 23.69
N VAL A 359 5.77 -10.61 24.37
CA VAL A 359 5.07 -11.84 24.79
C VAL A 359 4.61 -12.63 23.57
N TRP A 360 4.00 -11.98 22.58
CA TRP A 360 3.60 -12.59 21.31
C TRP A 360 4.76 -13.31 20.61
N GLU A 361 5.92 -12.65 20.50
CA GLU A 361 7.11 -13.27 19.89
C GLU A 361 7.62 -14.48 20.67
N ALA A 362 7.58 -14.43 22.01
CA ALA A 362 8.02 -15.53 22.86
C ALA A 362 7.08 -16.75 22.77
N LEU A 363 5.79 -16.54 22.49
CA LEU A 363 4.80 -17.61 22.34
C LEU A 363 5.02 -18.49 21.10
N ALA A 364 5.88 -18.09 20.16
CA ALA A 364 6.19 -18.87 18.97
C ALA A 364 6.68 -20.30 19.29
N ASP A 365 7.36 -20.47 20.43
CA ASP A 365 7.91 -21.74 20.91
C ASP A 365 7.02 -22.41 21.99
N GLY A 366 5.84 -21.85 22.27
CA GLY A 366 4.88 -22.33 23.28
C GLY A 366 4.96 -21.60 24.62
N VAL A 367 3.91 -21.75 25.44
CA VAL A 367 3.75 -21.02 26.71
C VAL A 367 4.91 -21.25 27.69
N ASP A 368 5.32 -22.50 27.91
CA ASP A 368 6.39 -22.80 28.88
C ASP A 368 7.74 -22.18 28.47
N ALA A 369 8.08 -22.24 27.18
CA ALA A 369 9.29 -21.63 26.64
C ALA A 369 9.24 -20.09 26.72
N ALA A 370 8.06 -19.51 26.49
CA ALA A 370 7.84 -18.08 26.65
C ALA A 370 8.06 -17.64 28.10
N VAL A 371 7.50 -18.36 29.08
CA VAL A 371 7.67 -18.09 30.51
C VAL A 371 9.13 -18.17 30.92
N ASP A 372 9.85 -19.22 30.49
CA ASP A 372 11.29 -19.36 30.77
C ASP A 372 12.09 -18.17 30.25
N THR A 373 11.85 -17.80 28.98
CA THR A 373 12.54 -16.70 28.30
C THR A 373 12.26 -15.36 28.98
N LEU A 374 10.99 -15.04 29.21
CA LEU A 374 10.58 -13.75 29.76
C LEU A 374 10.93 -13.60 31.25
N THR A 375 10.96 -14.70 32.01
CA THR A 375 11.45 -14.70 33.40
C THR A 375 12.94 -14.35 33.44
N ALA A 376 13.73 -14.93 32.52
CA ALA A 376 15.17 -14.65 32.43
C ALA A 376 15.45 -13.19 32.01
N GLU A 377 14.63 -12.63 31.11
CA GLU A 377 14.79 -11.25 30.61
C GLU A 377 14.35 -10.18 31.62
N SER A 378 13.22 -10.38 32.29
CA SER A 378 12.63 -9.39 33.19
C SER A 378 13.20 -9.42 34.62
N GLY A 379 13.69 -10.58 35.06
CA GLY A 379 14.06 -10.81 36.46
C GLY A 379 12.86 -10.84 37.42
N ALA A 380 11.63 -10.83 36.91
CA ALA A 380 10.41 -10.92 37.72
C ALA A 380 10.22 -12.36 38.26
N PRO A 381 9.43 -12.54 39.34
CA PRO A 381 9.07 -13.86 39.82
C PRO A 381 8.38 -14.69 38.73
N ARG A 382 8.84 -15.92 38.50
CA ARG A 382 8.30 -16.82 37.48
C ARG A 382 6.77 -16.91 37.52
N ALA A 383 6.18 -16.96 38.71
CA ALA A 383 4.73 -17.07 38.87
C ALA A 383 3.98 -15.87 38.29
N GLU A 384 4.51 -14.64 38.43
CA GLU A 384 3.91 -13.43 37.88
C GLU A 384 4.03 -13.41 36.35
N VAL A 385 5.18 -13.83 35.81
CA VAL A 385 5.39 -13.97 34.36
C VAL A 385 4.47 -15.02 33.78
N GLU A 386 4.32 -16.16 34.45
CA GLU A 386 3.43 -17.24 34.03
C GLU A 386 1.97 -16.81 34.00
N GLU A 387 1.50 -16.10 35.03
CA GLU A 387 0.14 -15.54 35.06
C GLU A 387 -0.09 -14.57 33.89
N ALA A 388 0.84 -13.64 33.65
CA ALA A 388 0.73 -12.67 32.56
C ALA A 388 0.76 -13.31 31.16
N VAL A 389 1.67 -14.26 30.93
CA VAL A 389 1.79 -14.97 29.64
C VAL A 389 0.54 -15.80 29.36
N ARG A 390 0.02 -16.51 30.37
CA ARG A 390 -1.22 -17.30 30.24
C ARG A 390 -2.42 -16.42 29.98
N ALA A 391 -2.60 -15.33 30.74
CA ALA A 391 -3.68 -14.38 30.53
C ALA A 391 -3.65 -13.79 29.10
N PHE A 392 -2.48 -13.42 28.60
CA PHE A 392 -2.33 -12.93 27.23
C PHE A 392 -2.65 -14.02 26.20
N ALA A 393 -2.19 -15.25 26.39
CA ALA A 393 -2.51 -16.37 25.49
C ALA A 393 -4.02 -16.69 25.49
N ASP A 394 -4.67 -16.63 26.65
CA ASP A 394 -6.12 -16.80 26.80
C ASP A 394 -6.88 -15.70 26.04
N GLU A 395 -6.50 -14.43 26.18
CA GLU A 395 -7.10 -13.32 25.44
C GLU A 395 -6.99 -13.52 23.92
N LEU A 396 -5.82 -13.95 23.43
CA LEU A 396 -5.64 -14.23 22.01
C LEU A 396 -6.48 -15.42 21.54
N HIS A 397 -6.68 -16.44 22.39
CA HIS A 397 -7.53 -17.58 22.10
C HIS A 397 -9.01 -17.19 22.05
N GLU A 398 -9.48 -16.44 23.04
CA GLU A 398 -10.86 -15.91 23.11
C GLU A 398 -11.16 -15.00 21.92
N ALA A 399 -10.18 -14.20 21.49
CA ALA A 399 -10.26 -13.37 20.29
C ALA A 399 -10.16 -14.17 18.98
N GLY A 400 -9.90 -15.48 19.01
CA GLY A 400 -9.82 -16.33 17.81
C GLY A 400 -8.55 -16.15 16.99
N ILE A 401 -7.51 -15.53 17.55
CA ILE A 401 -6.26 -15.19 16.87
C ILE A 401 -5.35 -16.41 16.74
N VAL A 402 -5.29 -17.26 17.76
CA VAL A 402 -4.51 -18.51 17.79
C VAL A 402 -5.45 -19.71 17.92
N ARG A 403 -5.16 -20.79 17.18
CA ARG A 403 -5.94 -22.04 17.23
C ARG A 403 -5.30 -23.03 18.20
N GLY A 404 -6.04 -23.46 19.21
CA GLY A 404 -5.63 -24.43 20.24
C GLY A 404 -5.69 -23.85 21.65
N SER A 405 -6.00 -24.67 22.68
CA SER A 405 -5.94 -24.23 24.08
C SER A 405 -4.49 -23.89 24.49
N PRO A 406 -4.29 -22.96 25.45
CA PRO A 406 -2.97 -22.50 25.89
C PRO A 406 -2.03 -23.62 26.35
#